data_AF-A0A521KBQ7-F1
#
_entry.id   AF-A0A521KBQ7-F1
#
_cell.length_a   1.000
_cell.length_b   1.000
_cell.length_c   1.000
_cell.angle_alpha   90.00
_cell.angle_beta   90.00
_cell.angle_gamma   90.00
#
_symmetry.space_group_name_H-M   'P 1'
#
loop_
_entity.id
_entity.type
_entity.pdbx_description
1 polymer ?
#
loop_
_entity_poly.entity_id
_entity_poly.type
_entity_poly.pdbx_seq_one_letter_code
_entity_poly.pdbx_strand_id
1 'polypeptide(L)'
;MLHWIGTLLGCGCLVSIVVPLLALWFGYRPAHMRAPEPRGLVTRIELPEPLTPWGNASVRVLPSTPPRLLVTWRVDAPAKDFAYLSAEHEYPSGERATAPVDAASIDPISTHASFDFDGDGVSDELRCEMSFPAGHRVTVSSGATGAELFVHVDPREYEYEVGAFPLGDLDGDGCAELGLSHPRFDRSDYDWPEDCLWEARSWITVVSGRLACAR
;
A
#
# COMPACT_ATOMS: atom_id res chain seq x y z
N MET A 1 -50.66 -21.64 -29.83
CA MET A 1 -49.95 -22.35 -28.74
C MET A 1 -48.44 -22.46 -28.98
N LEU A 2 -47.95 -22.62 -30.22
CA LEU A 2 -46.50 -22.67 -30.52
C LEU A 2 -45.72 -21.35 -30.29
N HIS A 3 -46.35 -20.18 -30.30
CA HIS A 3 -45.64 -18.90 -30.13
C HIS A 3 -45.11 -18.66 -28.71
N TRP A 4 -45.74 -19.23 -27.68
CA TRP A 4 -45.35 -19.00 -26.27
C TRP A 4 -44.14 -19.85 -25.83
N ILE A 5 -43.89 -20.98 -26.50
CA ILE A 5 -42.77 -21.88 -26.19
C ILE A 5 -41.43 -21.28 -26.64
N GLY A 6 -41.41 -20.56 -27.77
CA GLY A 6 -40.21 -19.89 -28.28
C GLY A 6 -39.72 -18.73 -27.38
N THR A 7 -40.64 -17.98 -26.78
CA THR A 7 -40.30 -16.86 -25.87
C THR A 7 -39.70 -17.35 -24.55
N LEU A 8 -40.22 -18.46 -23.99
CA LEU A 8 -39.70 -19.05 -22.75
C LEU A 8 -38.31 -19.69 -22.94
N LEU A 9 -38.05 -20.31 -24.09
CA LEU A 9 -36.72 -20.85 -24.44
C LEU A 9 -35.68 -19.74 -24.69
N GLY A 10 -36.08 -18.62 -25.32
CA GLY A 10 -35.21 -17.45 -25.50
C GLY A 10 -34.82 -16.78 -24.18
N CYS A 11 -35.76 -16.63 -23.25
CA CYS A 11 -35.48 -16.05 -21.92
C CYS A 11 -34.57 -16.95 -21.07
N GLY A 12 -34.73 -18.28 -21.12
CA GLY A 12 -33.88 -19.22 -20.41
C GLY A 12 -32.41 -19.12 -20.84
N CYS A 13 -32.14 -19.13 -22.15
CA CYS A 13 -30.77 -19.01 -22.68
C CYS A 13 -30.12 -17.66 -22.34
N LEU A 14 -30.87 -16.56 -22.35
CA LEU A 14 -30.33 -15.24 -22.03
C LEU A 14 -29.92 -15.15 -20.55
N VAL A 15 -30.75 -15.67 -19.64
CA VAL A 15 -30.42 -15.72 -18.21
C VAL A 15 -29.22 -16.62 -17.94
N SER A 16 -29.13 -17.78 -18.60
CA SER A 16 -28.00 -18.72 -18.44
C SER A 16 -26.66 -18.21 -18.99
N ILE A 17 -26.64 -17.16 -19.83
CA ILE A 17 -25.42 -16.54 -20.34
C ILE A 17 -25.10 -15.25 -19.56
N VAL A 18 -26.11 -14.42 -19.29
CA VAL A 18 -25.92 -13.14 -18.61
C VAL A 18 -25.54 -13.33 -17.14
N VAL A 19 -26.12 -14.30 -16.43
CA VAL A 19 -25.80 -14.51 -15.00
C VAL A 19 -24.36 -14.97 -14.79
N PRO A 20 -23.81 -15.96 -15.54
CA PRO A 20 -22.39 -16.31 -15.41
C PRO A 20 -21.45 -15.20 -15.87
N LEU A 21 -21.80 -14.45 -16.92
CA LEU A 21 -20.99 -13.30 -17.36
C LEU A 21 -20.98 -12.19 -16.32
N LEU A 22 -22.11 -11.89 -15.70
CA LEU A 22 -22.18 -10.97 -14.56
C LEU A 22 -21.44 -11.54 -13.35
N ALA A 23 -21.54 -12.84 -13.05
CA ALA A 23 -20.79 -13.45 -11.96
C ALA A 23 -19.28 -13.48 -12.21
N LEU A 24 -18.84 -13.64 -13.47
CA LEU A 24 -17.46 -13.47 -13.90
C LEU A 24 -17.02 -12.02 -13.79
N TRP A 25 -17.87 -11.07 -14.17
CA TRP A 25 -17.62 -9.64 -14.09
C TRP A 25 -17.55 -9.16 -12.63
N PHE A 26 -18.52 -9.52 -11.79
CA PHE A 26 -18.57 -9.21 -10.35
C PHE A 26 -17.55 -10.01 -9.53
N GLY A 27 -17.15 -11.19 -10.01
CA GLY A 27 -16.09 -12.01 -9.43
C GLY A 27 -14.69 -11.57 -9.85
N TYR A 28 -14.57 -10.85 -10.98
CA TYR A 28 -13.33 -10.22 -11.41
C TYR A 28 -13.10 -8.98 -10.55
N ARG A 29 -12.32 -9.14 -9.48
CA ARG A 29 -11.67 -8.00 -8.83
C ARG A 29 -10.34 -7.73 -9.53
N PRO A 30 -10.19 -6.55 -10.17
CA PRO A 30 -8.91 -6.10 -10.67
C PRO A 30 -7.82 -6.29 -9.62
N ALA A 31 -6.62 -6.64 -10.07
CA ALA A 31 -5.51 -6.94 -9.17
C ALA A 31 -5.26 -5.79 -8.19
N HIS A 32 -5.35 -4.53 -8.65
CA HIS A 32 -5.14 -3.32 -7.87
C HIS A 32 -6.13 -3.15 -6.69
N MET A 33 -7.27 -3.85 -6.67
CA MET A 33 -8.22 -3.82 -5.54
C MET A 33 -7.93 -4.86 -4.46
N ARG A 34 -6.93 -5.73 -4.69
CA ARG A 34 -6.54 -6.75 -3.71
C ARG A 34 -5.46 -6.19 -2.81
N ALA A 35 -5.72 -6.29 -1.51
CA ALA A 35 -4.78 -5.88 -0.49
C ALA A 35 -3.41 -6.54 -0.74
N PRO A 36 -2.32 -5.75 -0.67
CA PRO A 36 -0.97 -6.25 -0.93
C PRO A 36 -0.52 -7.22 0.18
N GLU A 37 0.34 -8.16 -0.21
CA GLU A 37 0.95 -9.17 0.66
C GLU A 37 2.45 -9.32 0.35
N PRO A 38 3.26 -8.25 0.57
CA PRO A 38 4.70 -8.35 0.42
C PRO A 38 5.28 -9.39 1.38
N ARG A 39 6.39 -10.02 0.99
CA ARG A 39 7.13 -10.92 1.87
C ARG A 39 7.57 -10.17 3.13
N GLY A 40 7.30 -10.72 4.31
CA GLY A 40 7.66 -10.08 5.58
C GLY A 40 6.68 -9.02 6.06
N LEU A 41 5.48 -8.93 5.46
CA LEU A 41 4.39 -8.08 5.93
C LEU A 41 4.13 -8.30 7.44
N VAL A 42 4.24 -7.24 8.23
CA VAL A 42 3.89 -7.22 9.66
C VAL A 42 2.66 -6.35 9.95
N THR A 43 2.48 -5.26 9.18
CA THR A 43 1.36 -4.33 9.35
C THR A 43 0.80 -3.92 8.00
N ARG A 44 -0.52 -3.81 7.92
CA ARG A 44 -1.21 -3.24 6.74
C ARG A 44 -2.24 -2.23 7.21
N ILE A 45 -2.13 -1.01 6.68
CA ILE A 45 -3.02 0.11 6.94
C ILE A 45 -3.76 0.40 5.65
N GLU A 46 -5.09 0.32 5.70
CA GLU A 46 -5.95 0.74 4.60
C GLU A 46 -6.17 2.25 4.67
N LEU A 47 -5.94 2.95 3.55
CA LEU A 47 -6.13 4.38 3.44
C LEU A 47 -7.49 4.67 2.84
N PRO A 48 -8.25 5.62 3.40
CA PRO A 48 -9.47 6.08 2.76
C PRO A 48 -9.07 6.88 1.53
N GLU A 49 -9.30 6.33 0.34
CA GLU A 49 -9.11 7.07 -0.89
C GLU A 49 -10.20 8.15 -1.01
N PRO A 50 -9.83 9.44 -1.12
CA PRO A 50 -10.76 10.41 -1.68
C PRO A 50 -10.99 10.05 -3.16
N LEU A 51 -12.07 10.56 -3.76
CA LEU A 51 -12.44 10.33 -5.16
C LEU A 51 -11.39 10.75 -6.22
N THR A 52 -10.19 11.18 -5.82
CA THR A 52 -9.13 11.61 -6.72
C THR A 52 -7.87 10.78 -6.57
N PRO A 53 -7.25 10.37 -7.70
CA PRO A 53 -6.20 9.36 -7.69
C PRO A 53 -4.77 9.91 -7.52
N TRP A 54 -4.62 11.14 -7.01
CA TRP A 54 -3.32 11.85 -6.94
C TRP A 54 -2.71 11.90 -5.53
N GLY A 55 -3.14 11.00 -4.64
CA GLY A 55 -2.80 11.03 -3.23
C GLY A 55 -1.45 10.40 -2.91
N ASN A 56 -0.44 11.22 -2.61
CA ASN A 56 0.79 10.73 -1.97
C ASN A 56 0.52 10.47 -0.48
N ALA A 57 0.90 9.28 -0.01
CA ALA A 57 0.92 8.94 1.41
C ALA A 57 2.35 8.99 1.95
N SER A 58 2.51 9.56 3.13
CA SER A 58 3.76 9.58 3.89
C SER A 58 3.49 9.01 5.27
N VAL A 59 4.51 8.40 5.85
CA VAL A 59 4.43 7.80 7.19
C VAL A 59 5.52 8.41 8.05
N ARG A 60 5.15 8.71 9.29
CA ARG A 60 6.08 9.15 10.32
C ARG A 60 5.88 8.29 11.55
N VAL A 61 6.97 7.79 12.10
CA VAL A 61 6.94 7.10 13.40
C VAL A 61 6.72 8.13 14.49
N LEU A 62 5.79 7.87 15.41
CA LEU A 62 5.52 8.71 16.57
C LEU A 62 6.18 8.10 17.81
N PRO A 63 6.82 8.93 18.67
CA PRO A 63 7.46 8.47 19.89
C PRO A 63 6.39 7.99 20.88
N SER A 64 6.15 6.69 20.92
CA SER A 64 5.17 6.02 21.77
C SER A 64 5.61 4.59 22.07
N THR A 65 5.06 4.00 23.11
CA THR A 65 5.34 2.60 23.48
C THR A 65 4.01 1.87 23.71
N PRO A 66 3.59 0.96 22.80
CA PRO A 66 4.26 0.59 21.54
C PRO A 66 4.32 1.76 20.53
N PRO A 67 5.19 1.71 19.51
CA PRO A 67 5.27 2.74 18.49
C PRO A 67 3.95 2.92 17.75
N ARG A 68 3.75 4.13 17.22
CA ARG A 68 2.58 4.48 16.43
C ARG A 68 3.05 5.10 15.12
N LEU A 69 2.23 4.95 14.09
CA LEU A 69 2.49 5.45 12.75
C LEU A 69 1.50 6.58 12.47
N LEU A 70 1.99 7.80 12.30
CA LEU A 70 1.22 8.88 11.71
C LEU A 70 1.26 8.71 10.21
N VAL A 71 0.14 8.32 9.62
CA VAL A 71 -0.02 8.25 8.18
C VAL A 71 -0.68 9.53 7.72
N THR A 72 -0.03 10.25 6.82
CA THR A 72 -0.52 11.50 6.23
C THR A 72 -0.68 11.28 4.73
N TRP A 73 -1.87 11.53 4.20
CA TRP A 73 -2.13 11.41 2.76
C TRP A 73 -2.80 12.67 2.23
N ARG A 74 -2.45 13.00 0.98
CA ARG A 74 -3.00 14.14 0.26
C ARG A 74 -4.40 13.82 -0.24
N VAL A 75 -5.32 14.77 -0.06
CA VAL A 75 -6.66 14.75 -0.63
C VAL A 75 -6.95 16.09 -1.31
N ASP A 76 -7.58 16.10 -2.49
CA ASP A 76 -7.93 17.38 -3.10
C ASP A 76 -9.04 18.11 -2.33
N ALA A 77 -8.92 19.43 -2.28
CA ALA A 77 -10.05 20.30 -2.02
C ALA A 77 -10.60 20.84 -3.36
N PRO A 78 -11.90 21.21 -3.45
CA PRO A 78 -12.51 21.75 -4.67
C PRO A 78 -11.97 23.13 -5.11
N ALA A 79 -11.07 23.75 -4.35
CA ALA A 79 -10.25 24.88 -4.76
C ALA A 79 -8.80 24.41 -4.77
N LYS A 80 -7.88 25.06 -5.50
CA LYS A 80 -6.44 24.71 -5.66
C LYS A 80 -5.60 24.51 -4.38
N ASP A 81 -6.24 24.42 -3.22
CA ASP A 81 -5.69 24.07 -1.92
C ASP A 81 -5.68 22.54 -1.76
N PHE A 82 -4.52 21.97 -1.49
CA PHE A 82 -4.43 20.56 -1.11
C PHE A 82 -4.79 20.43 0.36
N ALA A 83 -5.73 19.54 0.68
CA ALA A 83 -5.96 19.13 2.05
C ALA A 83 -5.11 17.87 2.34
N TYR A 84 -4.72 17.71 3.59
CA TYR A 84 -4.08 16.49 4.05
C TYR A 84 -4.98 15.86 5.10
N LEU A 85 -5.27 14.59 4.91
CA LEU A 85 -5.83 13.78 5.99
C LEU A 85 -4.68 13.09 6.71
N SER A 86 -4.84 12.93 8.01
CA SER A 86 -3.88 12.18 8.80
C SER A 86 -4.61 11.33 9.82
N ALA A 87 -4.09 10.13 10.02
CA ALA A 87 -4.57 9.21 11.04
C ALA A 87 -3.37 8.55 11.70
N GLU A 88 -3.50 8.34 12.99
CA GLU A 88 -2.53 7.59 13.77
C GLU A 88 -2.95 6.13 13.81
N HIS A 89 -1.99 5.24 13.64
CA HIS A 89 -2.17 3.80 13.64
C HIS A 89 -1.24 3.16 14.66
N GLU A 90 -1.73 2.17 15.38
CA GLU A 90 -0.91 1.39 16.31
C GLU A 90 -0.04 0.40 15.53
N TYR A 91 1.22 0.25 15.94
CA TYR A 91 2.10 -0.80 15.43
C TYR A 91 2.19 -1.94 16.47
N PRO A 92 2.15 -3.22 16.08
CA PRO A 92 2.06 -3.73 14.70
C PRO A 92 0.64 -3.95 14.17
N SER A 93 -0.41 -3.67 14.95
CA SER A 93 -1.79 -4.03 14.58
C SER A 93 -2.30 -3.33 13.31
N GLY A 94 -1.84 -2.11 13.03
CA GLY A 94 -2.35 -1.25 11.97
C GLY A 94 -3.70 -0.61 12.29
N GLU A 95 -4.26 -0.90 13.47
CA GLU A 95 -5.54 -0.36 13.90
C GLU A 95 -5.44 1.15 14.11
N ARG A 96 -6.51 1.87 13.76
CA ARG A 96 -6.57 3.32 13.96
C ARG A 96 -6.58 3.61 15.45
N ALA A 97 -5.61 4.38 15.90
CA ALA A 97 -5.50 4.76 17.29
C ALA A 97 -6.63 5.74 17.68
N THR A 98 -7.15 5.58 18.89
CA THR A 98 -8.36 6.29 19.36
C THR A 98 -8.05 7.55 20.18
N ALA A 99 -6.82 7.70 20.65
CA ALA A 99 -6.37 8.86 21.43
C ALA A 99 -5.16 9.52 20.75
N PRO A 100 -5.15 10.84 20.52
CA PRO A 100 -4.00 11.53 19.91
C PRO A 100 -2.75 11.38 20.80
N VAL A 101 -1.56 11.27 20.19
CA VAL A 101 -0.31 11.42 20.94
C VAL A 101 -0.15 12.89 21.32
N ASP A 102 0.13 13.18 22.60
CA ASP A 102 0.41 14.55 23.04
C ASP A 102 1.65 15.09 22.29
N ALA A 103 1.39 16.02 21.36
CA ALA A 103 2.39 16.63 20.46
C ALA A 103 3.53 17.36 21.21
N ALA A 104 3.36 17.61 22.51
CA ALA A 104 4.37 18.22 23.38
C ALA A 104 5.54 17.27 23.75
N SER A 105 5.46 15.99 23.40
CA SER A 105 6.51 14.98 23.66
C SER A 105 7.33 14.60 22.41
N ILE A 106 7.15 15.33 21.30
CA ILE A 106 7.88 15.09 20.07
C ILE A 106 9.31 15.63 20.23
N ASP A 107 10.21 14.80 20.74
CA ASP A 107 11.62 14.97 20.41
C ASP A 107 11.71 14.88 18.87
N PRO A 108 12.29 15.90 18.19
CA PRO A 108 12.52 15.80 16.76
C PRO A 108 13.42 14.59 16.55
N ILE A 109 12.85 13.53 15.96
CA ILE A 109 13.54 12.27 15.66
C ILE A 109 14.95 12.61 15.22
N SER A 110 15.91 12.20 16.06
CA SER A 110 17.31 12.44 15.81
C SER A 110 17.63 11.91 14.42
N THR A 111 18.09 12.80 13.54
CA THR A 111 19.07 12.53 12.48
C THR A 111 19.07 11.08 11.99
N HIS A 112 18.31 10.80 10.93
CA HIS A 112 18.39 9.58 10.11
C HIS A 112 18.80 8.34 10.91
N ALA A 113 17.84 7.68 11.59
CA ALA A 113 18.07 6.30 11.99
C ALA A 113 18.64 5.55 10.78
N SER A 114 19.85 5.01 10.92
CA SER A 114 20.45 4.16 9.91
C SER A 114 19.44 3.07 9.55
N PHE A 115 19.24 2.85 8.26
CA PHE A 115 18.33 1.81 7.80
C PHE A 115 19.10 0.49 7.81
N ASP A 116 19.22 -0.14 8.98
CA ASP A 116 19.88 -1.44 9.16
C ASP A 116 18.80 -2.54 9.11
N PHE A 117 18.47 -3.01 7.91
CA PHE A 117 17.35 -3.90 7.65
C PHE A 117 17.65 -5.36 8.02
N ASP A 118 18.91 -5.80 7.95
CA ASP A 118 19.30 -7.14 8.41
C ASP A 118 19.90 -7.20 9.82
N GLY A 119 20.02 -6.05 10.50
CA GLY A 119 20.45 -5.96 11.89
C GLY A 119 21.94 -6.23 12.10
N ASP A 120 22.77 -6.08 11.06
CA ASP A 120 24.20 -6.35 11.12
C ASP A 120 25.02 -5.18 11.71
N GLY A 121 24.36 -4.06 12.03
CA GLY A 121 24.96 -2.83 12.54
C GLY A 121 25.48 -1.88 11.47
N VAL A 122 25.32 -2.21 10.18
CA VAL A 122 25.68 -1.39 9.02
C VAL A 122 24.41 -0.90 8.33
N SER A 123 24.38 0.36 7.90
CA SER A 123 23.20 0.87 7.17
C SER A 123 23.12 0.25 5.77
N ASP A 124 21.95 -0.30 5.46
CA ASP A 124 21.58 -0.87 4.17
C ASP A 124 21.14 0.18 3.16
N GLU A 125 21.14 -0.24 1.89
CA GLU A 125 20.79 0.59 0.75
C GLU A 125 19.37 0.25 0.26
N LEU A 126 18.47 1.24 0.30
CA LEU A 126 17.15 1.17 -0.31
C LEU A 126 17.18 1.80 -1.71
N ARG A 127 16.81 1.03 -2.73
CA ARG A 127 16.63 1.50 -4.11
C ARG A 127 15.19 1.34 -4.58
N CYS A 128 14.65 2.41 -5.15
CA CYS A 128 13.38 2.41 -5.86
C CYS A 128 13.68 2.59 -7.35
N GLU A 129 13.41 1.56 -8.14
CA GLU A 129 13.62 1.56 -9.58
C GLU A 129 12.26 1.54 -10.29
N MET A 130 12.12 2.41 -11.28
CA MET A 130 11.01 2.39 -12.22
C MET A 130 11.53 1.84 -13.55
N SER A 131 10.91 0.77 -14.04
CA SER A 131 11.26 0.21 -15.35
C SER A 131 10.00 -0.20 -16.09
N PHE A 132 9.76 0.39 -17.26
CA PHE A 132 8.70 -0.04 -18.17
C PHE A 132 9.20 -1.22 -19.02
N PRO A 133 8.43 -2.31 -19.19
CA PRO A 133 7.08 -2.60 -18.64
C PRO A 133 7.12 -3.42 -17.33
N ALA A 134 8.25 -3.45 -16.63
CA ALA A 134 8.50 -4.32 -15.49
C ALA A 134 7.88 -3.84 -14.15
N GLY A 135 7.36 -2.60 -14.10
CA GLY A 135 6.73 -2.02 -12.92
C GLY A 135 7.69 -1.30 -11.99
N HIS A 136 7.22 -1.01 -10.76
CA HIS A 136 8.04 -0.39 -9.72
C HIS A 136 8.70 -1.46 -8.87
N ARG A 137 10.04 -1.49 -8.86
CA ARG A 137 10.85 -2.42 -8.09
C ARG A 137 11.46 -1.70 -6.89
N VAL A 138 11.25 -2.28 -5.71
CA VAL A 138 11.94 -1.87 -4.50
C VAL A 138 12.94 -2.96 -4.14
N THR A 139 14.19 -2.55 -3.96
CA THR A 139 15.29 -3.44 -3.59
C THR A 139 15.94 -2.90 -2.32
N VAL A 140 16.19 -3.77 -1.36
CA VAL A 140 17.07 -3.49 -0.22
C VAL A 140 18.30 -4.36 -0.38
N SER A 141 19.48 -3.73 -0.33
CA SER A 141 20.77 -4.40 -0.40
C SER A 141 21.57 -4.14 0.88
N SER A 142 22.24 -5.18 1.38
CA SER A 142 23.09 -5.10 2.56
C SER A 142 24.18 -4.06 2.35
N GLY A 143 24.32 -3.12 3.29
CA GLY A 143 25.37 -2.11 3.25
C GLY A 143 26.77 -2.70 3.45
N ALA A 144 26.86 -3.77 4.23
CA ALA A 144 28.13 -4.46 4.50
C ALA A 144 28.61 -5.32 3.33
N THR A 145 27.70 -6.01 2.65
CA THR A 145 28.05 -7.07 1.67
C THR A 145 27.60 -6.78 0.24
N GLY A 146 26.65 -5.87 0.04
CA GLY A 146 25.97 -5.64 -1.24
C GLY A 146 24.97 -6.75 -1.62
N ALA A 147 24.71 -7.73 -0.75
CA ALA A 147 23.76 -8.80 -1.01
C ALA A 147 22.30 -8.28 -1.05
N GLU A 148 21.46 -8.83 -1.93
CA GLU A 148 20.03 -8.50 -1.95
C GLU A 148 19.32 -9.11 -0.72
N LEU A 149 18.81 -8.25 0.16
CA LEU A 149 18.08 -8.62 1.37
C LEU A 149 16.58 -8.72 1.11
N PHE A 150 16.06 -7.80 0.30
CA PHE A 150 14.65 -7.73 -0.02
C PHE A 150 14.43 -7.26 -1.46
N VAL A 151 13.43 -7.83 -2.11
CA VAL A 151 12.93 -7.37 -3.39
C VAL A 151 11.42 -7.41 -3.39
N HIS A 152 10.80 -6.31 -3.80
CA HIS A 152 9.37 -6.25 -4.05
C HIS A 152 9.11 -5.60 -5.40
N VAL A 153 8.55 -6.40 -6.30
CA VAL A 153 8.09 -5.94 -7.60
C VAL A 153 6.59 -5.77 -7.51
N ASP A 154 6.12 -4.54 -7.73
CA ASP A 154 4.71 -4.29 -7.97
C ASP A 154 4.51 -4.16 -9.50
N PRO A 155 3.95 -5.17 -10.18
CA PRO A 155 3.68 -5.11 -11.61
C PRO A 155 2.52 -4.15 -11.95
N ARG A 156 1.90 -3.52 -10.93
CA ARG A 156 0.79 -2.58 -11.07
C ARG A 156 1.38 -1.16 -11.08
N GLU A 157 1.56 -0.64 -12.28
CA GLU A 157 2.43 0.46 -12.64
C GLU A 157 1.72 1.84 -12.62
N TYR A 158 2.30 2.92 -12.06
CA TYR A 158 2.61 4.26 -12.67
C TYR A 158 2.55 5.47 -11.71
N GLU A 159 3.58 6.32 -11.81
CA GLU A 159 3.76 7.70 -11.27
C GLU A 159 3.71 7.97 -9.75
N TYR A 160 4.88 7.87 -9.10
CA TYR A 160 5.66 8.96 -8.44
C TYR A 160 6.74 8.36 -7.51
N GLU A 161 7.74 9.17 -7.13
CA GLU A 161 9.05 8.78 -6.60
C GLU A 161 9.09 8.12 -5.20
N VAL A 162 7.95 7.85 -4.54
CA VAL A 162 7.95 7.38 -3.13
C VAL A 162 7.12 6.11 -2.95
N GLY A 163 7.70 4.98 -3.36
CA GLY A 163 7.12 3.63 -3.19
C GLY A 163 7.60 2.88 -1.94
N ALA A 164 8.62 3.41 -1.25
CA ALA A 164 9.22 2.82 -0.05
C ALA A 164 9.93 3.85 0.82
N PHE A 165 9.93 3.65 2.13
CA PHE A 165 10.61 4.52 3.09
C PHE A 165 11.08 3.73 4.32
N PRO A 166 12.29 4.00 4.84
CA PRO A 166 12.79 3.35 6.05
C PRO A 166 12.00 3.83 7.27
N LEU A 167 11.66 2.91 8.17
CA LEU A 167 10.95 3.22 9.43
C LEU A 167 11.83 3.04 10.67
N GLY A 168 13.00 2.39 10.53
CA GLY A 168 13.85 2.03 11.66
C GLY A 168 13.31 0.80 12.39
N ASP A 169 13.99 0.36 13.45
CA ASP A 169 13.58 -0.78 14.28
C ASP A 169 12.42 -0.37 15.21
N LEU A 170 11.22 -0.79 14.85
CA LEU A 170 9.97 -0.45 15.54
C LEU A 170 9.67 -1.41 16.69
N ASP A 171 10.02 -2.70 16.58
CA ASP A 171 9.73 -3.67 17.64
C ASP A 171 10.91 -3.97 18.58
N GLY A 172 12.08 -3.38 18.32
CA GLY A 172 13.27 -3.52 19.13
C GLY A 172 13.99 -4.86 18.91
N ASP A 173 13.76 -5.53 17.78
CA ASP A 173 14.37 -6.83 17.48
C ASP A 173 15.78 -6.73 16.87
N GLY A 174 16.25 -5.50 16.62
CA GLY A 174 17.55 -5.21 16.04
C GLY A 174 17.52 -5.07 14.53
N CYS A 175 16.40 -5.34 13.86
CA CYS A 175 16.25 -5.23 12.41
C CYS A 175 15.27 -4.10 12.07
N ALA A 176 15.61 -3.26 11.10
CA ALA A 176 14.75 -2.14 10.73
C ALA A 176 13.50 -2.58 9.94
N GLU A 177 12.41 -1.84 10.11
CA GLU A 177 11.22 -1.93 9.27
C GLU A 177 11.32 -1.07 8.00
N LEU A 178 10.66 -1.55 6.95
CA LEU A 178 10.46 -0.86 5.69
C LEU A 178 8.97 -0.62 5.46
N GLY A 179 8.59 0.64 5.24
CA GLY A 179 7.25 0.98 4.77
C GLY A 179 7.16 0.98 3.25
N LEU A 180 6.05 0.50 2.70
CA LEU A 180 5.73 0.52 1.28
C LEU A 180 4.33 1.12 1.07
N SER A 181 4.17 1.94 0.05
CA SER A 181 2.88 2.48 -0.40
C SER A 181 2.30 1.65 -1.54
N HIS A 182 0.96 1.48 -1.53
CA HIS A 182 0.20 0.69 -2.49
C HIS A 182 -1.18 1.33 -2.78
N PRO A 183 -1.78 1.09 -3.95
CA PRO A 183 -1.05 0.81 -5.19
C PRO A 183 -0.13 2.00 -5.51
N ARG A 184 0.95 1.76 -6.24
CA ARG A 184 1.93 2.80 -6.59
C ARG A 184 1.49 3.62 -7.82
N PHE A 185 0.19 3.92 -7.89
CA PHE A 185 -0.52 4.20 -9.13
C PHE A 185 -1.14 5.59 -9.13
N ASP A 186 -0.87 6.38 -10.17
CA ASP A 186 -1.67 7.51 -10.63
C ASP A 186 -2.80 6.98 -11.53
N ARG A 187 -4.05 7.15 -11.07
CA ARG A 187 -5.25 6.74 -11.83
C ARG A 187 -5.80 7.84 -12.74
N SER A 188 -5.03 8.90 -12.99
CA SER A 188 -5.40 9.95 -13.96
C SER A 188 -5.70 9.41 -15.37
N ASP A 189 -5.01 8.34 -15.78
CA ASP A 189 -5.13 7.75 -17.12
C ASP A 189 -6.23 6.68 -17.25
N TYR A 190 -6.89 6.29 -16.15
CA TYR A 190 -7.87 5.20 -16.12
C TYR A 190 -9.26 5.70 -15.72
N ASP A 191 -9.84 6.55 -16.58
CA ASP A 191 -11.28 6.84 -16.64
C ASP A 191 -12.05 5.62 -17.18
N TRP A 192 -11.89 4.45 -16.56
CA TRP A 192 -12.77 3.32 -16.83
C TRP A 192 -13.99 3.48 -15.92
N PRO A 193 -15.23 3.54 -16.46
CA PRO A 193 -16.44 3.65 -15.65
C PRO A 193 -16.52 2.60 -14.53
N GLU A 194 -15.83 1.47 -14.71
CA GLU A 194 -15.69 0.38 -13.76
C GLU A 194 -14.97 0.81 -12.48
N ASP A 195 -13.89 1.58 -12.55
CA ASP A 195 -13.17 2.05 -11.36
C ASP A 195 -13.94 3.13 -10.60
N CYS A 196 -14.85 3.85 -11.27
CA CYS A 196 -15.85 4.71 -10.61
C CYS A 196 -17.00 3.91 -9.96
N LEU A 197 -17.20 2.64 -10.34
CA LEU A 197 -18.23 1.74 -9.80
C LEU A 197 -17.73 0.92 -8.61
N TRP A 198 -16.42 0.83 -8.39
CA TRP A 198 -15.79 0.04 -7.34
C TRP A 198 -15.06 0.93 -6.33
N GLU A 199 -15.08 0.56 -5.04
CA GLU A 199 -14.31 1.24 -4.01
C GLU A 199 -12.80 1.09 -4.29
N ALA A 200 -12.21 2.16 -4.78
CA ALA A 200 -10.79 2.46 -4.74
C ALA A 200 -10.19 2.20 -3.35
N ARG A 201 -9.08 1.46 -3.27
CA ARG A 201 -8.37 1.17 -2.02
C ARG A 201 -6.86 1.35 -2.17
N SER A 202 -6.29 2.09 -1.22
CA SER A 202 -4.85 2.29 -1.05
C SER A 202 -4.42 1.69 0.28
N TRP A 203 -3.15 1.30 0.38
CA TRP A 203 -2.56 0.73 1.57
C TRP A 203 -1.17 1.27 1.84
N ILE A 204 -0.83 1.38 3.11
CA ILE A 204 0.56 1.30 3.56
C ILE A 204 0.79 -0.11 4.09
N THR A 205 1.87 -0.74 3.70
CA THR A 205 2.36 -1.96 4.34
C THR A 205 3.68 -1.71 5.04
N VAL A 206 3.86 -2.29 6.21
CA VAL A 206 5.14 -2.37 6.89
C VAL A 206 5.67 -3.79 6.75
N VAL A 207 6.93 -3.90 6.35
CA VAL A 207 7.68 -5.14 6.19
C VAL A 207 8.80 -5.14 7.22
N SER A 208 8.95 -6.23 7.96
CA SER A 208 10.04 -6.37 8.93
C SER A 208 11.31 -6.91 8.27
N GLY A 209 12.43 -6.33 8.67
CA GLY A 209 13.78 -6.75 8.32
C GLY A 209 14.17 -8.13 8.84
N ARG A 210 13.46 -8.65 9.86
CA ARG A 210 13.76 -9.92 10.52
C ARG A 210 13.94 -11.12 9.58
N LEU A 211 13.26 -11.14 8.44
CA LEU A 211 13.42 -12.21 7.44
C LEU A 211 14.79 -12.20 6.75
N ALA A 212 15.50 -11.07 6.77
CA ALA A 212 16.85 -10.88 6.27
C ALA A 212 17.91 -11.24 7.32
N CYS A 213 17.64 -11.02 8.61
CA CYS A 213 18.57 -11.21 9.73
C CYS A 213 18.99 -12.67 10.00
N ALA A 214 18.29 -13.65 9.40
CA ALA A 214 18.59 -15.08 9.56
C ALA A 214 19.57 -15.63 8.51
N ARG A 215 20.24 -14.77 7.72
CA ARG A 215 21.12 -15.16 6.61
C ARG A 215 22.60 -14.98 6.91
#